data_AF-A0A945M9A7-F1
#
_entry.id   AF-A0A945M9A7-F1
#
_cell.length_a   1.000
_cell.length_b   1.000
_cell.length_c   1.000
_cell.angle_alpha   90.00
_cell.angle_beta   90.00
_cell.angle_gamma   90.00
#
_symmetry.space_group_name_H-M   'P 1'
#
loop_
_entity.id
_entity.type
_entity.pdbx_description
1 polymer ?
#
loop_
_entity_poly.entity_id
_entity_poly.type
_entity_poly.pdbx_seq_one_letter_code
_entity_poly.pdbx_strand_id
1 'polypeptide(L)'
;LAERRLDARIARLEELRTVVEAHLDTYETQEDERLRNLVRIYESMKPKEAARIFQDLEMNVLLDVVSRMRAQQSAKILAAMEPERAKSVTTELIERKKLPSPMDSPGS
;
A
#
# COMPACT_ATOMS: atom_id res chain seq x y z
N LEU A 1 -19.93 42.46 -14.72
CA LEU A 1 -20.79 41.27 -14.40
C LEU A 1 -20.14 39.96 -14.84
N ALA A 2 -19.58 39.87 -16.06
CA ALA A 2 -18.95 38.64 -16.57
C ALA A 2 -17.70 38.22 -15.77
N GLU A 3 -16.83 39.16 -15.43
CA GLU A 3 -15.61 38.92 -14.64
C GLU A 3 -15.92 38.35 -13.25
N ARG A 4 -16.84 38.99 -12.49
CA ARG A 4 -17.32 38.46 -11.20
C ARG A 4 -17.91 37.05 -11.27
N ARG A 5 -18.54 36.67 -12.38
CA ARG A 5 -19.10 35.31 -12.57
C ARG A 5 -17.99 34.29 -12.89
N LEU A 6 -16.92 34.73 -13.54
CA LEU A 6 -15.73 33.92 -13.76
C LEU A 6 -14.98 33.69 -12.46
N ASP A 7 -14.77 34.74 -11.66
CA ASP A 7 -14.11 34.67 -10.35
C ASP A 7 -14.86 33.72 -9.40
N ALA A 8 -16.19 33.85 -9.33
CA ALA A 8 -17.01 32.96 -8.52
C ALA A 8 -16.93 31.48 -8.95
N ARG A 9 -16.73 31.23 -10.24
CA ARG A 9 -16.59 29.89 -10.80
C ARG A 9 -15.19 29.31 -10.54
N ILE A 10 -14.15 30.14 -10.57
CA ILE A 10 -12.78 29.76 -10.19
C ILE A 10 -12.74 29.41 -8.70
N ALA A 11 -13.27 30.28 -7.82
CA ALA A 11 -13.31 30.02 -6.39
C ALA A 11 -14.03 28.70 -6.04
N ARG A 12 -15.12 28.38 -6.75
CA ARG A 12 -15.83 27.10 -6.58
C ARG A 12 -15.02 25.89 -7.06
N LEU A 13 -14.21 26.03 -8.10
CA LEU A 13 -13.32 24.97 -8.58
C LEU A 13 -12.16 24.74 -7.61
N GLU A 14 -11.60 25.81 -7.04
CA GLU A 14 -10.56 25.73 -6.01
C GLU A 14 -11.10 25.05 -4.74
N GLU A 15 -12.30 25.44 -4.27
CA GLU A 15 -12.97 24.79 -3.14
C GLU A 15 -13.18 23.28 -3.40
N LEU A 16 -13.69 22.93 -4.59
CA LEU A 16 -13.89 21.53 -4.95
C LEU A 16 -12.57 20.75 -4.99
N ARG A 17 -11.50 21.36 -5.53
CA ARG A 17 -10.16 20.75 -5.53
C ARG A 17 -9.68 20.48 -4.11
N THR A 18 -9.78 21.44 -3.20
CA THR A 18 -9.37 21.28 -1.81
C THR A 18 -10.17 20.17 -1.11
N VAL A 19 -11.48 20.08 -1.36
CA VAL A 19 -12.31 19.02 -0.79
C VAL A 19 -11.89 17.65 -1.32
N VAL A 20 -11.62 17.53 -2.62
CA VAL A 20 -11.15 16.26 -3.21
C VAL A 20 -9.78 15.86 -2.65
N GLU A 21 -8.84 16.79 -2.56
CA GLU A 21 -7.51 16.55 -1.97
C GLU A 21 -7.62 16.07 -0.51
N ALA A 22 -8.44 16.74 0.31
CA ALA A 22 -8.67 16.32 1.69
C ALA A 22 -9.31 14.92 1.81
N HIS A 23 -10.21 14.55 0.89
CA HIS A 23 -10.79 13.22 0.84
C HIS A 23 -9.79 12.14 0.42
N LEU A 24 -8.91 12.45 -0.54
CA LEU A 24 -7.83 11.54 -0.95
C LEU A 24 -6.86 11.30 0.20
N ASP A 25 -6.42 12.35 0.88
CA ASP A 25 -5.52 12.25 2.05
C ASP A 25 -6.15 11.39 3.16
N THR A 26 -7.45 11.58 3.40
CA THR A 26 -8.20 10.79 4.39
C THR A 26 -8.28 9.32 3.99
N TYR A 27 -8.54 9.05 2.71
CA TYR A 27 -8.63 7.69 2.18
C TYR A 27 -7.28 6.97 2.27
N GLU A 28 -6.19 7.62 1.85
CA GLU A 28 -4.83 7.08 1.95
C GLU A 28 -4.46 6.76 3.40
N THR A 29 -4.78 7.66 4.33
CA THR A 29 -4.54 7.45 5.77
C THR A 29 -5.27 6.22 6.31
N GLN A 30 -6.55 6.05 5.95
CA GLN A 30 -7.36 4.91 6.39
C GLN A 30 -6.85 3.58 5.83
N GLU A 31 -6.47 3.55 4.56
CA GLU A 31 -5.92 2.34 3.94
C GLU A 31 -4.55 1.98 4.54
N ASP A 32 -3.70 2.97 4.81
CA ASP A 32 -2.43 2.75 5.51
C ASP A 32 -2.64 2.25 6.94
N GLU A 33 -3.64 2.75 7.67
CA GLU A 33 -4.01 2.21 8.99
C GLU A 33 -4.49 0.77 8.92
N ARG A 34 -5.35 0.45 7.93
CA ARG A 34 -5.85 -0.91 7.69
C ARG A 34 -4.69 -1.88 7.44
N LEU A 35 -3.78 -1.52 6.53
CA LEU A 35 -2.59 -2.33 6.22
C LEU A 35 -1.66 -2.47 7.43
N ARG A 36 -1.42 -1.39 8.18
CA ARG A 36 -0.62 -1.45 9.41
C ARG A 36 -1.22 -2.41 10.44
N ASN A 37 -2.53 -2.46 10.57
CA ASN A 37 -3.20 -3.41 11.46
C ASN A 37 -3.03 -4.86 11.00
N LEU A 38 -3.17 -5.13 9.69
CA LEU A 38 -2.89 -6.46 9.14
C LEU A 38 -1.44 -6.89 9.41
N VAL A 39 -0.47 -6.01 9.15
CA VAL A 39 0.94 -6.26 9.45
C VAL A 39 1.14 -6.63 10.92
N ARG A 40 0.56 -5.87 11.86
CA ARG A 40 0.64 -6.16 13.30
C ARG A 40 0.06 -7.53 13.67
N ILE A 41 -1.09 -7.89 13.09
CA ILE A 41 -1.73 -9.18 13.33
C ILE A 41 -0.77 -10.31 12.93
N TYR A 42 -0.24 -10.27 11.70
CA TYR A 42 0.65 -11.33 11.22
C TYR A 42 2.02 -11.33 11.92
N GLU A 43 2.56 -10.17 12.31
CA GLU A 43 3.80 -10.10 13.11
C GLU A 43 3.65 -10.66 14.53
N SER A 44 2.45 -10.60 15.09
CA SER A 44 2.15 -11.17 16.40
C SER A 44 1.87 -12.68 16.36
N MET A 45 1.64 -13.22 15.16
CA MET A 45 1.32 -14.63 14.94
C MET A 45 2.59 -15.49 14.95
N LYS A 46 2.45 -16.78 15.26
CA LYS A 46 3.57 -17.72 15.10
C LYS A 46 3.97 -17.79 13.62
N PRO A 47 5.28 -17.79 13.29
CA PRO A 47 5.71 -17.78 11.89
C PRO A 47 5.12 -18.89 11.02
N LYS A 48 4.99 -20.11 11.56
CA LYS A 48 4.37 -21.26 10.87
C LYS A 48 2.86 -21.13 10.65
N GLU A 49 2.15 -20.36 11.47
CA GLU A 49 0.72 -20.09 11.28
C GLU A 49 0.54 -19.02 10.20
N ALA A 50 1.32 -17.94 10.26
CA ALA A 50 1.28 -16.90 9.23
C ALA A 50 1.70 -17.44 7.85
N ALA A 51 2.75 -18.26 7.80
CA ALA A 51 3.21 -18.91 6.56
C ALA A 51 2.12 -19.77 5.89
N ARG A 52 1.32 -20.50 6.69
CA ARG A 52 0.20 -21.28 6.17
C ARG A 52 -0.88 -20.41 5.54
N ILE A 53 -1.20 -19.27 6.16
CA ILE A 53 -2.17 -18.32 5.59
C ILE A 53 -1.61 -17.65 4.32
N PHE A 54 -0.33 -17.29 4.33
CA PHE A 54 0.35 -16.64 3.20
C PHE A 54 0.54 -17.57 1.98
N GLN A 55 0.43 -18.88 2.19
CA GLN A 55 0.44 -19.86 1.11
C GLN A 55 -0.72 -19.62 0.13
N ASP A 56 -1.92 -19.38 0.66
CA ASP A 56 -3.16 -19.28 -0.12
C ASP A 56 -3.59 -17.84 -0.41
N LEU A 57 -2.96 -16.86 0.25
CA LEU A 57 -3.27 -15.45 0.08
C LEU A 57 -2.96 -14.97 -1.36
N GLU A 58 -3.75 -14.03 -1.89
CA GLU A 58 -3.45 -13.42 -3.19
C GLU A 58 -2.06 -12.75 -3.16
N MET A 59 -1.29 -12.90 -4.24
CA MET A 59 0.10 -12.42 -4.28
C MET A 59 0.21 -10.92 -4.01
N ASN A 60 -0.65 -10.08 -4.60
CA ASN A 60 -0.58 -8.62 -4.40
C ASN A 60 -0.76 -8.23 -2.93
N VAL A 61 -1.78 -8.80 -2.28
CA VAL A 61 -2.08 -8.56 -0.86
C VAL A 61 -0.94 -9.05 0.02
N LEU A 62 -0.39 -10.23 -0.28
CA LEU A 62 0.77 -10.77 0.42
C LEU A 62 1.97 -9.83 0.34
N LEU A 63 2.27 -9.30 -0.85
CA LEU A 63 3.38 -8.37 -1.04
C LEU A 63 3.15 -7.04 -0.32
N ASP A 64 1.92 -6.53 -0.27
CA ASP A 64 1.58 -5.31 0.48
C ASP A 64 1.83 -5.45 1.98
N VAL A 65 1.50 -6.61 2.54
CA VAL A 65 1.76 -6.92 3.95
C VAL A 65 3.26 -7.14 4.17
N VAL A 66 3.90 -8.06 3.43
CA VAL A 66 5.30 -8.46 3.64
C VAL A 66 6.28 -7.29 3.44
N SER A 67 6.02 -6.41 2.47
CA SER A 67 6.87 -5.22 2.22
C SER A 67 6.87 -4.21 3.38
N ARG A 68 5.82 -4.21 4.21
CA ARG A 68 5.66 -3.33 5.37
C ARG A 68 6.03 -4.01 6.69
N MET A 69 6.29 -5.31 6.68
CA MET A 69 6.72 -6.06 7.86
C MET A 69 8.18 -5.74 8.24
N ARG A 70 8.49 -5.90 9.53
CA ARG A 70 9.86 -5.93 10.04
C ARG A 70 10.63 -7.06 9.39
N ALA A 71 11.82 -6.74 8.88
CA ALA A 71 12.69 -7.69 8.16
C ALA A 71 12.92 -9.01 8.91
N GLN A 72 13.07 -8.95 10.24
CA GLN A 72 13.26 -10.16 11.05
C GLN A 72 12.01 -11.07 11.07
N GLN A 73 10.80 -10.50 11.11
CA GLN A 73 9.56 -11.28 11.12
C GLN A 73 9.25 -11.83 9.74
N SER A 74 9.40 -11.04 8.69
CA SER A 74 9.23 -11.51 7.32
C SER A 74 10.21 -12.65 6.98
N ALA A 75 11.47 -12.56 7.41
CA ALA A 75 12.44 -13.64 7.24
C ALA A 75 12.00 -14.95 7.91
N LYS A 76 11.47 -14.88 9.14
CA LYS A 76 10.98 -16.08 9.86
C LYS A 76 9.76 -16.70 9.18
N ILE A 77 8.86 -15.87 8.65
CA ILE A 77 7.67 -16.35 7.93
C ILE A 77 8.07 -16.97 6.60
N LEU A 78 8.90 -16.30 5.80
CA LEU A 78 9.42 -16.83 4.53
C LEU A 78 10.14 -18.17 4.73
N ALA A 79 10.93 -18.31 5.80
CA ALA A 79 11.60 -19.57 6.14
C ALA A 79 10.63 -20.71 6.54
N ALA A 80 9.40 -20.37 6.92
CA ALA A 80 8.36 -21.33 7.29
C ALA A 80 7.36 -21.61 6.16
N MET A 81 7.49 -20.92 5.01
CA MET A 81 6.66 -21.13 3.81
C MET A 81 7.20 -22.29 2.96
N GLU A 82 6.40 -22.72 1.99
CA GLU A 82 6.90 -23.64 0.96
C GLU A 82 7.99 -22.96 0.12
N PRO A 83 9.06 -23.69 -0.26
CA PRO A 83 10.21 -23.10 -0.96
C PRO A 83 9.83 -22.34 -2.25
N GLU A 84 8.96 -22.91 -3.08
CA GLU A 84 8.51 -22.27 -4.32
C GLU A 84 7.74 -20.99 -4.04
N ARG A 85 6.87 -21.00 -3.03
CA ARG A 85 6.10 -19.81 -2.64
C ARG A 85 7.02 -18.69 -2.13
N ALA A 86 7.97 -19.01 -1.25
CA ALA A 86 8.94 -18.04 -0.74
C ALA A 86 9.81 -17.43 -1.86
N LYS A 87 10.20 -18.25 -2.83
CA LYS A 87 10.91 -17.80 -4.04
C LYS A 87 10.05 -16.84 -4.85
N SER A 88 8.78 -17.19 -5.14
CA SER A 88 7.85 -16.30 -5.86
C SER A 88 7.69 -14.96 -5.16
N VAL A 89 7.46 -14.94 -3.83
CA VAL A 89 7.35 -13.69 -3.06
C VAL A 89 8.61 -12.83 -3.20
N THR A 90 9.78 -13.46 -3.11
CA THR A 90 11.06 -12.73 -3.22
C THR A 90 11.26 -12.15 -4.62
N THR A 91 10.93 -12.89 -5.67
CA THR A 91 11.00 -12.41 -7.06
C THR A 91 10.05 -11.24 -7.28
N GLU A 92 8.80 -11.34 -6.85
CA GLU A 92 7.80 -10.29 -7.02
C GLU A 92 8.15 -9.02 -6.23
N LEU A 93 8.72 -9.14 -5.02
CA LEU A 93 9.21 -7.96 -4.27
C LEU A 93 10.29 -7.19 -5.04
N ILE A 94 11.13 -7.88 -5.81
CA ILE A 94 12.16 -7.24 -6.64
C ILE A 94 11.51 -6.55 -7.84
N GLU A 95 10.60 -7.22 -8.55
CA GLU A 95 9.92 -6.64 -9.71
C GLU A 95 9.08 -5.41 -9.33
N ARG A 96 8.39 -5.46 -8.19
CA ARG A 96 7.61 -4.32 -7.68
C ARG A 96 8.48 -3.13 -7.33
N LYS A 97 9.73 -3.35 -6.90
CA LYS A 97 10.71 -2.28 -6.66
C LYS A 97 11.27 -1.67 -7.95
N LYS A 98 11.25 -2.40 -9.07
CA LYS A 98 11.71 -1.91 -10.38
C LYS A 98 10.67 -1.06 -11.09
N LEU A 99 9.39 -1.24 -10.79
CA LEU A 99 8.30 -0.42 -11.33
C LEU A 99 8.33 0.95 -10.64
N PRO A 100 8.68 2.04 -11.35
CA PRO A 100 8.52 3.39 -10.79
C PRO A 100 7.03 3.60 -10.51
N SER A 101 6.69 4.13 -9.32
CA SER A 101 5.31 4.51 -9.05
C SER A 101 4.92 5.59 -10.07
N PRO A 102 3.70 5.59 -10.61
CA PRO A 102 3.22 6.69 -11.46
C PRO A 102 3.33 8.07 -10.79
N MET A 103 3.43 8.10 -9.46
CA MET A 103 3.58 9.29 -8.62
C MET A 103 5.04 9.73 -8.39
N ASP A 104 6.04 8.95 -8.84
CA ASP A 104 7.46 9.28 -8.70
C ASP A 104 8.01 10.10 -9.88
N SER A 105 7.14 10.71 -10.71
CA SER A 105 7.59 11.62 -11.77
C SER A 105 8.07 12.93 -11.14
N PRO A 106 9.37 13.28 -11.19
CA PRO A 106 9.82 14.60 -10.82
C PRO A 106 9.55 15.52 -12.00
N GLY A 107 8.52 16.36 -11.87
CA GLY A 107 8.33 17.52 -12.74
C GLY A 107 6.97 17.57 -13.42
N SER A 108 6.07 18.36 -12.84
CA SER A 108 5.35 19.44 -13.52
C SER A 108 4.93 20.47 -12.48
#